data_AF-A0A7K1UAR5-F1
#
_entry.id   AF-A0A7K1UAR5-F1
#
_cell.length_a   1.000
_cell.length_b   1.000
_cell.length_c   1.000
_cell.angle_alpha   90.00
_cell.angle_beta   90.00
_cell.angle_gamma   90.00
#
_symmetry.space_group_name_H-M   'P 1'
#
loop_
_entity.id
_entity.type
_entity.pdbx_description
1 polymer ?
#
loop_
_entity_poly.entity_id
_entity_poly.type
_entity_poly.pdbx_seq_one_letter_code
_entity_poly.pdbx_strand_id
1 'polypeptide(L)'
;MRLTINDNQVIIPSSLSEFTLGQRIAFQEEYGNELDTWAKTILEMEDGQEKELEFTSFQIEKMFRTFAFFAGCTPESLQESEFVDDIANIYYSCLTLLFEQEEQIELQPEYIWKGETWVLHPPHLQHGDKMTFGELIDAKQIVKDLSELGKSHWDKLLRLCAIYLRKPNEEYHESFVYADSERIEMMKELPMDIALAVGFFLTASINIYIKHFLSSPPAEQKEEEGIQLSTLNAGDGLIS
;
A
#
# COMPACT_ATOMS: atom_id res chain seq x y z
N MET A 1 -9.44 -14.76 16.67
CA MET A 1 -9.51 -15.48 17.98
C MET A 1 -10.54 -14.84 18.93
N ARG A 2 -11.30 -15.62 19.73
CA ARG A 2 -12.21 -15.10 20.78
C ARG A 2 -11.60 -15.30 22.16
N LEU A 3 -11.60 -14.26 22.99
CA LEU A 3 -11.08 -14.28 24.35
C LEU A 3 -12.09 -13.67 25.32
N THR A 4 -11.94 -13.95 26.62
CA THR A 4 -12.70 -13.27 27.67
C THR A 4 -11.72 -12.49 28.54
N ILE A 5 -11.88 -11.17 28.61
CA ILE A 5 -11.05 -10.26 29.41
C ILE A 5 -12.00 -9.49 30.32
N ASN A 6 -11.81 -9.59 31.64
CA ASN A 6 -12.67 -8.90 32.63
C ASN A 6 -14.17 -9.09 32.35
N ASP A 7 -14.59 -10.35 32.15
CA ASP A 7 -15.95 -10.79 31.80
C ASP A 7 -16.51 -10.31 30.44
N ASN A 8 -15.70 -9.62 29.62
CA ASN A 8 -16.08 -9.18 28.28
C ASN A 8 -15.50 -10.12 27.22
N GLN A 9 -16.33 -10.55 26.26
CA GLN A 9 -15.84 -11.26 25.09
C GLN A 9 -15.22 -10.28 24.09
N VAL A 10 -13.96 -10.52 23.75
CA VAL A 10 -13.22 -9.73 22.77
C VAL A 10 -12.78 -10.62 21.60
N ILE A 11 -12.68 -10.03 20.41
CA ILE A 11 -12.19 -10.71 19.21
C ILE A 11 -10.86 -10.08 18.84
N ILE A 12 -9.79 -10.86 18.96
CA ILE A 12 -8.45 -10.46 18.53
C ILE A 12 -8.18 -11.05 17.15
N PRO A 13 -7.71 -10.27 16.17
CA PRO A 13 -7.38 -10.79 14.86
C PRO A 13 -6.22 -11.78 14.94
N SER A 14 -6.36 -12.87 14.20
CA SER A 14 -5.38 -13.96 14.04
C SER A 14 -4.81 -14.05 12.62
N SER A 15 -5.31 -13.24 11.70
CA SER A 15 -4.82 -13.11 10.33
C SER A 15 -5.04 -11.69 9.80
N LEU A 16 -4.31 -11.34 8.73
CA LEU A 16 -4.48 -10.07 8.03
C LEU A 16 -5.91 -9.86 7.49
N SER A 17 -6.64 -10.92 7.20
CA SER A 17 -8.05 -10.84 6.75
C SER A 17 -9.05 -10.50 7.86
N GLU A 18 -8.66 -10.59 9.14
CA GLU A 18 -9.54 -10.38 10.30
C GLU A 18 -9.52 -8.95 10.84
N PHE A 19 -8.67 -8.06 10.29
CA PHE A 19 -8.69 -6.64 10.62
C PHE A 19 -8.56 -5.77 9.37
N THR A 20 -8.98 -4.52 9.49
CA THR A 20 -9.10 -3.62 8.35
C THR A 20 -7.97 -2.60 8.28
N LEU A 21 -7.80 -2.02 7.09
CA LEU A 21 -6.89 -0.89 6.88
C LEU A 21 -7.25 0.31 7.77
N GLY A 22 -8.53 0.56 8.01
CA GLY A 22 -8.98 1.56 8.97
C GLY A 22 -8.53 1.27 10.40
N GLN A 23 -8.60 0.01 10.84
CA GLN A 23 -8.06 -0.39 12.15
C GLN A 23 -6.54 -0.23 12.22
N ARG A 24 -5.81 -0.53 11.14
CA ARG A 24 -4.35 -0.30 11.08
C ARG A 24 -3.99 1.18 11.20
N ILE A 25 -4.74 2.05 10.53
CA ILE A 25 -4.59 3.51 10.60
C ILE A 25 -4.87 4.02 12.01
N ALA A 26 -5.99 3.60 12.61
CA ALA A 26 -6.35 3.99 13.97
C ALA A 26 -5.27 3.54 14.98
N PHE A 27 -4.74 2.32 14.86
CA PHE A 27 -3.62 1.88 15.71
C PHE A 27 -2.37 2.76 15.52
N GLN A 28 -2.06 3.13 14.27
CA GLN A 28 -0.92 3.98 13.99
C GLN A 28 -1.07 5.38 14.62
N GLU A 29 -2.27 5.95 14.54
CA GLU A 29 -2.60 7.25 15.12
C GLU A 29 -2.57 7.22 16.66
N GLU A 30 -3.11 6.17 17.26
CA GLU A 30 -3.21 6.03 18.72
C GLU A 30 -1.88 5.66 19.38
N TYR A 31 -1.13 4.72 18.81
CA TYR A 31 0.09 4.19 19.41
C TYR A 31 1.30 4.14 18.47
N GLY A 32 1.09 3.84 17.19
CA GLY A 32 2.19 3.54 16.26
C GLY A 32 3.17 4.70 16.07
N ASN A 33 2.71 5.95 16.00
CA ASN A 33 3.58 7.11 15.80
C ASN A 33 4.57 7.33 16.97
N GLU A 34 4.11 7.12 18.20
CA GLU A 34 4.96 7.18 19.40
C GLU A 34 5.96 6.02 19.41
N LEU A 35 5.48 4.80 19.10
CA LEU A 35 6.32 3.60 19.01
C LEU A 35 7.42 3.75 17.94
N ASP A 36 7.08 4.31 16.77
CA ASP A 36 8.05 4.56 15.69
C ASP A 36 9.11 5.59 16.10
N THR A 37 8.72 6.56 16.92
CA THR A 37 9.64 7.59 17.44
C THR A 37 10.58 6.96 18.45
N TRP A 38 10.04 6.17 19.38
CA TRP A 38 10.82 5.45 20.39
C TRP A 38 11.80 4.45 19.75
N ALA A 39 11.36 3.69 18.75
CA ALA A 39 12.21 2.77 18.01
C ALA A 39 13.39 3.50 17.33
N LYS A 40 13.15 4.67 16.72
CA LYS A 40 14.23 5.49 16.14
C LYS A 40 15.21 5.98 17.20
N THR A 41 14.70 6.44 18.33
CA THR A 41 15.56 6.85 19.46
C THR A 41 16.45 5.71 19.92
N ILE A 42 15.90 4.49 20.07
CA ILE A 42 16.67 3.30 20.45
C ILE A 42 17.73 2.96 19.41
N LEU A 43 17.42 3.05 18.12
CA LEU A 43 18.38 2.80 17.04
C LEU A 43 19.58 3.75 17.08
N GLU A 44 19.35 5.01 17.49
CA GLU A 44 20.37 6.06 17.62
C GLU A 44 21.18 5.98 18.93
N MET A 45 20.76 5.17 19.91
CA MET A 45 21.52 4.95 21.15
C MET A 45 22.82 4.18 20.88
N GLU A 46 23.85 4.51 21.65
CA GLU A 46 25.10 3.74 21.69
C GLU A 46 24.83 2.30 22.12
N ASP A 47 25.54 1.37 21.49
CA ASP A 47 25.42 -0.05 21.84
C ASP A 47 25.92 -0.28 23.26
N GLY A 48 25.09 -0.90 24.09
CA GLY A 48 25.38 -1.15 25.48
C GLY A 48 24.14 -1.54 26.27
N GLN A 49 24.33 -1.76 27.57
CA GLN A 49 23.28 -2.23 28.47
C GLN A 49 22.06 -1.31 28.50
N GLU A 50 22.25 0.01 28.40
CA GLU A 50 21.14 0.98 28.38
C GLU A 50 20.24 0.78 27.16
N LYS A 51 20.83 0.58 25.97
CA LYS A 51 20.08 0.29 24.73
C LYS A 51 19.31 -1.03 24.83
N GLU A 52 19.89 -2.06 25.45
CA GLU A 52 19.23 -3.35 25.66
C GLU A 52 18.03 -3.25 26.61
N LEU A 53 18.18 -2.50 27.72
CA LEU A 53 17.10 -2.25 28.68
C LEU A 53 15.96 -1.44 28.04
N GLU A 54 16.31 -0.42 27.26
CA GLU A 54 15.34 0.42 26.57
C GLU A 54 14.59 -0.37 25.49
N PHE A 55 15.32 -1.19 24.71
CA PHE A 55 14.73 -2.08 23.72
C PHE A 55 13.76 -3.08 24.35
N THR A 56 14.11 -3.64 25.52
CA THR A 56 13.21 -4.54 26.26
C THR A 56 11.93 -3.82 26.69
N SER A 57 12.05 -2.61 27.23
CA SER A 57 10.90 -1.79 27.64
C SER A 57 10.00 -1.46 26.46
N PHE A 58 10.59 -1.12 25.31
CA PHE A 58 9.87 -0.91 24.05
C PHE A 58 9.10 -2.15 23.60
N GLN A 59 9.69 -3.35 23.65
CA GLN A 59 8.99 -4.57 23.25
C GLN A 59 7.79 -4.88 24.14
N ILE A 60 7.93 -4.68 25.46
CA ILE A 60 6.84 -4.84 26.42
C ILE A 60 5.72 -3.84 26.09
N GLU A 61 6.04 -2.57 25.94
CA GLU A 61 5.04 -1.53 25.62
C GLU A 61 4.35 -1.77 24.29
N LYS A 62 5.11 -2.13 23.25
CA LYS A 62 4.53 -2.49 21.94
C LYS A 62 3.53 -3.64 22.09
N MET A 63 3.88 -4.68 22.83
CA MET A 63 3.01 -5.83 23.08
C MET A 63 1.71 -5.42 23.78
N PHE A 64 1.81 -4.71 24.91
CA PHE A 64 0.63 -4.30 25.69
C PHE A 64 -0.28 -3.36 24.90
N ARG A 65 0.28 -2.36 24.21
CA ARG A 65 -0.51 -1.41 23.41
C ARG A 65 -1.18 -2.08 22.22
N THR A 66 -0.48 -2.99 21.52
CA THR A 66 -1.06 -3.75 20.40
C THR A 66 -2.22 -4.61 20.88
N PHE A 67 -2.02 -5.35 21.98
CA PHE A 67 -3.08 -6.17 22.56
C PHE A 67 -4.27 -5.32 23.02
N ALA A 68 -4.01 -4.25 23.77
CA ALA A 68 -5.03 -3.34 24.30
C ALA A 68 -5.92 -2.77 23.19
N PHE A 69 -5.29 -2.28 22.11
CA PHE A 69 -5.99 -1.75 20.95
C PHE A 69 -6.98 -2.76 20.35
N PHE A 70 -6.51 -3.97 20.03
CA PHE A 70 -7.37 -4.99 19.41
C PHE A 70 -8.36 -5.61 20.38
N ALA A 71 -8.05 -5.65 21.67
CA ALA A 71 -8.97 -6.06 22.72
C ALA A 71 -10.03 -4.99 23.05
N GLY A 72 -9.83 -3.74 22.61
CA GLY A 72 -10.71 -2.62 22.95
C GLY A 72 -10.63 -2.21 24.42
N CYS A 73 -9.45 -2.34 25.04
CA CYS A 73 -9.18 -1.91 26.41
C CYS A 73 -7.99 -0.95 26.46
N THR A 74 -7.60 -0.49 27.65
CA THR A 74 -6.43 0.39 27.82
C THR A 74 -5.22 -0.38 28.35
N PRO A 75 -3.98 0.02 28.02
CA PRO A 75 -2.78 -0.61 28.57
C PRO A 75 -2.77 -0.66 30.10
N GLU A 76 -3.26 0.39 30.76
CA GLU A 76 -3.31 0.48 32.23
C GLU A 76 -4.23 -0.58 32.83
N SER A 77 -5.36 -0.88 32.15
CA SER A 77 -6.29 -1.94 32.59
C SER A 77 -5.69 -3.34 32.53
N LEU A 78 -4.57 -3.52 31.82
CA LEU A 78 -3.86 -4.79 31.69
C LEU A 78 -2.72 -4.93 32.70
N GLN A 79 -2.15 -3.82 33.18
CA GLN A 79 -1.05 -3.80 34.15
C GLN A 79 -1.44 -4.31 35.54
N GLU A 80 -2.72 -4.17 35.91
CA GLU A 80 -3.27 -4.73 37.16
C GLU A 80 -3.68 -6.19 37.05
N SER A 81 -3.54 -6.80 35.87
CA SER A 81 -4.08 -8.13 35.58
C SER A 81 -3.02 -9.22 35.76
N GLU A 82 -3.42 -10.40 36.26
CA GLU A 82 -2.55 -11.59 36.39
C GLU A 82 -2.18 -12.21 35.02
N PHE A 83 -2.61 -11.60 33.91
CA PHE A 83 -2.60 -12.19 32.57
C PHE A 83 -1.39 -11.79 31.72
N VAL A 84 -0.31 -11.25 32.30
CA VAL A 84 0.88 -10.81 31.53
C VAL A 84 1.43 -11.93 30.63
N ASP A 85 1.52 -13.15 31.17
CA ASP A 85 1.98 -14.32 30.41
C ASP A 85 1.00 -14.71 29.29
N ASP A 86 -0.30 -14.59 29.53
CA ASP A 86 -1.33 -14.86 28.52
C ASP A 86 -1.33 -13.82 27.40
N ILE A 87 -1.16 -12.54 27.74
CA ILE A 87 -1.01 -11.44 26.78
C ILE A 87 0.23 -11.68 25.91
N ALA A 88 1.35 -12.04 26.52
CA ALA A 88 2.57 -12.37 25.80
C ALA A 88 2.36 -13.57 24.86
N ASN A 89 1.74 -14.64 25.35
CA ASN A 89 1.43 -15.80 24.53
C ASN A 89 0.54 -15.43 23.34
N ILE A 90 -0.52 -14.64 23.54
CA ILE A 90 -1.41 -14.22 22.46
C ILE A 90 -0.68 -13.30 21.47
N TYR A 91 0.12 -12.36 21.96
CA TYR A 91 0.88 -11.46 21.12
C TYR A 91 1.86 -12.22 20.23
N TYR A 92 2.72 -13.07 20.80
CA TYR A 92 3.75 -13.79 20.04
C TYR A 92 3.20 -14.94 19.19
N SER A 93 2.03 -15.51 19.53
CA SER A 93 1.42 -16.58 18.74
C SER A 93 0.50 -16.09 17.63
N CYS A 94 0.01 -14.84 17.70
CA CYS A 94 -0.98 -14.33 16.77
C CYS A 94 -0.61 -12.94 16.22
N LEU A 95 -0.43 -11.96 17.10
CA LEU A 95 -0.31 -10.56 16.68
C LEU A 95 1.03 -10.24 16.03
N THR A 96 2.14 -10.87 16.46
CA THR A 96 3.44 -10.73 15.79
C THR A 96 3.42 -11.33 14.40
N LEU A 97 2.70 -12.44 14.22
CA LEU A 97 2.57 -13.09 12.91
C LEU A 97 1.84 -12.22 11.89
N LEU A 98 0.99 -11.28 12.33
CA LEU A 98 0.37 -10.31 11.42
C LEU A 98 1.44 -9.50 10.70
N PHE A 99 2.48 -9.06 11.42
CA PHE A 99 3.59 -8.29 10.84
C PHE A 99 4.52 -9.15 9.97
N GLU A 100 4.71 -10.44 10.30
CA GLU A 100 5.48 -11.36 9.46
C GLU A 100 4.73 -11.75 8.17
N GLN A 101 3.40 -11.89 8.25
CA GLN A 101 2.53 -12.14 7.10
C GLN A 101 2.53 -10.96 6.12
N GLU A 102 2.80 -9.74 6.59
CA GLU A 102 2.94 -8.57 5.69
C GLU A 102 4.01 -8.85 4.62
N GLU A 103 5.10 -9.55 4.94
CA GLU A 103 6.18 -9.82 3.99
C GLU A 103 5.90 -10.97 3.01
N GLN A 104 4.80 -11.71 3.20
CA GLN A 104 4.50 -12.97 2.50
C GLN A 104 3.23 -12.91 1.64
N ILE A 105 2.72 -11.72 1.32
CA ILE A 105 1.50 -11.57 0.53
C ILE A 105 1.69 -12.08 -0.90
N GLU A 106 0.84 -13.04 -1.30
CA GLU A 106 0.74 -13.52 -2.67
C GLU A 106 -0.35 -12.76 -3.44
N LEU A 107 0.03 -12.20 -4.59
CA LEU A 107 -0.92 -11.50 -5.47
C LEU A 107 -1.93 -12.48 -6.07
N GLN A 108 -3.21 -12.19 -5.86
CA GLN A 108 -4.31 -12.90 -6.49
C GLN A 108 -4.82 -12.11 -7.71
N PRO A 109 -5.33 -12.80 -8.75
CA PRO A 109 -5.92 -12.15 -9.91
C PRO A 109 -7.22 -11.42 -9.57
N GLU A 110 -7.99 -11.96 -8.61
CA GLU A 110 -9.29 -11.45 -8.18
C GLU A 110 -9.42 -11.57 -6.66
N TYR A 111 -10.15 -10.64 -6.05
CA TYR A 111 -10.44 -10.60 -4.63
C TYR A 111 -11.95 -10.57 -4.42
N ILE A 112 -12.46 -11.41 -3.53
CA ILE A 112 -13.87 -11.37 -3.12
C ILE A 112 -13.99 -10.55 -1.85
N TRP A 113 -14.65 -9.40 -1.96
CA TRP A 113 -14.86 -8.50 -0.83
C TRP A 113 -16.27 -7.94 -0.84
N LYS A 114 -16.95 -8.01 0.32
CA LYS A 114 -18.37 -7.68 0.50
C LYS A 114 -19.31 -8.39 -0.50
N GLY A 115 -18.95 -9.61 -0.90
CA GLY A 115 -19.74 -10.41 -1.85
C GLY A 115 -19.58 -9.99 -3.32
N GLU A 116 -18.67 -9.07 -3.61
CA GLU A 116 -18.39 -8.59 -4.96
C GLU A 116 -16.97 -8.96 -5.38
N THR A 117 -16.75 -9.10 -6.69
CA THR A 117 -15.42 -9.33 -7.27
C THR A 117 -14.71 -8.00 -7.48
N TRP A 118 -13.48 -7.94 -7.03
CA TRP A 118 -12.56 -6.82 -7.19
C TRP A 118 -11.28 -7.30 -7.87
N VAL A 119 -10.72 -6.44 -8.71
CA VAL A 119 -9.50 -6.74 -9.47
C VAL A 119 -8.50 -5.59 -9.33
N LEU A 120 -7.22 -5.95 -9.40
CA LEU A 120 -6.14 -4.98 -9.47
C LEU A 120 -6.00 -4.51 -10.92
N HIS A 121 -6.30 -3.23 -11.15
CA HIS A 121 -6.16 -2.63 -12.48
C HIS A 121 -4.75 -2.06 -12.65
N PRO A 122 -3.85 -2.66 -13.44
CA PRO A 122 -2.52 -2.10 -13.65
C PRO A 122 -2.60 -0.73 -14.32
N PRO A 123 -1.61 0.15 -14.08
CA PRO A 123 -1.45 1.33 -14.91
C PRO A 123 -1.10 0.87 -16.35
N HIS A 124 -2.01 1.08 -17.30
CA HIS A 124 -1.75 0.78 -18.70
C HIS A 124 -0.95 1.92 -19.34
N LEU A 125 0.17 1.57 -19.99
CA LEU A 125 0.97 2.49 -20.78
C LEU A 125 1.27 1.81 -22.13
N GLN A 126 0.41 2.02 -23.13
CA GLN A 126 0.68 1.53 -24.49
C GLN A 126 1.12 2.67 -25.42
N HIS A 127 2.03 2.34 -26.33
CA HIS A 127 2.56 3.27 -27.32
C HIS A 127 1.56 3.38 -28.48
N GLY A 128 1.00 4.56 -28.70
CA GLY A 128 -0.08 4.82 -29.67
C GLY A 128 -1.37 5.34 -29.05
N ASP A 129 -1.51 5.19 -27.72
CA ASP A 129 -2.51 5.92 -26.95
C ASP A 129 -2.11 7.38 -26.86
N LYS A 130 -3.06 8.28 -27.17
CA LYS A 130 -2.89 9.72 -26.95
C LYS A 130 -2.98 9.97 -25.45
N MET A 131 -1.88 9.70 -24.76
CA MET A 131 -1.72 9.94 -23.33
C MET A 131 -2.18 11.36 -23.02
N THR A 132 -3.25 11.48 -22.24
CA THR A 132 -3.73 12.79 -21.80
C THR A 132 -2.87 13.26 -20.63
N PHE A 133 -2.69 14.56 -20.49
CA PHE A 133 -1.88 15.17 -19.43
C PHE A 133 -2.28 14.71 -18.02
N GLY A 134 -3.54 14.31 -17.81
CA GLY A 134 -4.03 13.73 -16.55
C GLY A 134 -3.32 12.42 -16.16
N GLU A 135 -3.10 11.51 -17.12
CA GLU A 135 -2.44 10.21 -16.87
C GLU A 135 -0.96 10.37 -16.47
N LEU A 136 -0.29 11.43 -16.95
CA LEU A 136 1.09 11.76 -16.56
C LEU A 136 1.17 12.32 -15.14
N ILE A 137 0.19 13.15 -14.77
CA ILE A 137 0.08 13.72 -13.42
C ILE A 137 -0.26 12.62 -12.41
N ASP A 138 -1.19 11.74 -12.76
CA ASP A 138 -1.57 10.61 -11.92
C ASP A 138 -0.41 9.63 -11.77
N ALA A 139 0.33 9.29 -12.84
CA ALA A 139 1.54 8.45 -12.75
C ALA A 139 2.62 9.06 -11.83
N LYS A 140 2.77 10.39 -11.81
CA LYS A 140 3.68 11.09 -10.90
C LYS A 140 3.18 11.07 -9.46
N GLN A 141 1.86 11.20 -9.27
CA GLN A 141 1.21 11.11 -7.96
C GLN A 141 1.31 9.68 -7.41
N ILE A 142 1.15 8.67 -8.27
CA ILE A 142 1.35 7.24 -7.97
C ILE A 142 2.78 6.98 -7.48
N VAL A 143 3.82 7.46 -8.20
CA VAL A 143 5.22 7.31 -7.75
C VAL A 143 5.49 8.05 -6.43
N LYS A 144 4.89 9.22 -6.24
CA LYS A 144 5.00 10.00 -5.00
C LYS A 144 4.34 9.28 -3.83
N ASP A 145 3.08 8.89 -3.97
CA ASP A 145 2.29 8.17 -2.97
C ASP A 145 2.95 6.83 -2.59
N LEU A 146 3.62 6.18 -3.55
CA LEU A 146 4.36 4.93 -3.31
C LEU A 146 5.69 5.16 -2.58
N SER A 147 6.38 6.27 -2.81
CA SER A 147 7.56 6.66 -2.02
C SER A 147 7.21 7.04 -0.58
N GLU A 148 5.98 7.50 -0.36
CA GLU A 148 5.43 7.87 0.96
C GLU A 148 4.96 6.64 1.76
N LEU A 149 4.63 5.52 1.11
CA LEU A 149 4.18 4.28 1.76
C LEU A 149 5.26 3.60 2.62
N GLY A 150 6.54 3.85 2.33
CA GLY A 150 7.69 3.28 3.06
C GLY A 150 7.94 3.88 4.45
N LYS A 151 7.08 4.80 4.91
CA LYS A 151 7.10 5.37 6.26
C LYS A 151 5.65 5.40 6.70
N SER A 152 5.23 4.74 7.76
CA SER A 152 4.02 4.91 8.63
C SER A 152 2.74 5.64 8.14
N HIS A 153 2.54 5.88 6.84
CA HIS A 153 1.51 6.71 6.23
C HIS A 153 0.47 5.78 5.58
N TRP A 154 -0.17 4.98 6.43
CA TRP A 154 -1.20 4.02 6.05
C TRP A 154 -2.42 4.71 5.40
N ASP A 155 -2.62 6.01 5.62
CA ASP A 155 -3.60 6.85 4.93
C ASP A 155 -3.37 6.90 3.41
N LYS A 156 -2.13 6.79 2.95
CA LYS A 156 -1.81 6.74 1.51
C LYS A 156 -2.27 5.43 0.89
N LEU A 157 -2.18 4.33 1.63
CA LEU A 157 -2.64 3.03 1.16
C LEU A 157 -4.15 3.03 0.90
N LEU A 158 -4.96 3.81 1.64
CA LEU A 158 -6.39 3.98 1.35
C LEU A 158 -6.62 4.53 -0.06
N ARG A 159 -5.87 5.59 -0.42
CA ARG A 159 -5.99 6.24 -1.73
C ARG A 159 -5.56 5.30 -2.84
N LEU A 160 -4.49 4.54 -2.63
CA LEU A 160 -4.04 3.55 -3.61
C LEU A 160 -5.05 2.42 -3.78
N CYS A 161 -5.63 1.90 -2.70
CA CYS A 161 -6.70 0.91 -2.78
C CYS A 161 -7.89 1.48 -3.57
N ALA A 162 -8.30 2.73 -3.31
CA ALA A 162 -9.40 3.39 -4.02
C ALA A 162 -9.20 3.53 -5.54
N ILE A 163 -7.95 3.68 -5.98
CA ILE A 163 -7.57 3.83 -7.40
C ILE A 163 -7.45 2.46 -8.07
N TYR A 164 -6.77 1.52 -7.42
CA TYR A 164 -6.27 0.31 -8.06
C TYR A 164 -7.13 -0.92 -7.84
N LEU A 165 -7.79 -1.02 -6.69
CA LEU A 165 -8.74 -2.06 -6.41
C LEU A 165 -10.12 -1.60 -6.87
N ARG A 166 -10.56 -2.09 -8.03
CA ARG A 166 -11.83 -1.69 -8.65
C ARG A 166 -12.62 -2.91 -9.10
N LYS A 167 -13.92 -2.75 -9.30
CA LYS A 167 -14.76 -3.80 -9.88
C LYS A 167 -14.35 -4.07 -11.34
N PRO A 168 -14.66 -5.27 -11.88
CA PRO A 168 -14.49 -5.53 -13.30
C PRO A 168 -15.20 -4.45 -14.14
N ASN A 169 -14.46 -3.83 -15.06
CA ASN A 169 -14.93 -2.75 -15.94
C ASN A 169 -15.28 -1.41 -15.26
N GLU A 170 -14.96 -1.23 -13.98
CA GLU A 170 -15.14 0.07 -13.33
C GLU A 170 -14.02 1.03 -13.73
N GLU A 171 -14.39 2.10 -14.43
CA GLU A 171 -13.47 3.17 -14.82
C GLU A 171 -13.02 3.99 -13.60
N TYR A 172 -11.82 4.56 -13.68
CA TYR A 172 -11.34 5.47 -12.65
C TYR A 172 -12.12 6.78 -12.72
N HIS A 173 -12.49 7.31 -11.56
CA HIS A 173 -13.09 8.62 -11.43
C HIS A 173 -12.31 9.43 -10.39
N GLU A 174 -12.02 10.70 -10.69
CA GLU A 174 -11.21 11.58 -9.82
C GLU A 174 -11.80 11.70 -8.40
N SER A 175 -13.12 11.58 -8.26
CA SER A 175 -13.77 11.62 -6.96
C SER A 175 -13.39 10.47 -6.02
N PHE A 176 -12.76 9.39 -6.51
CA PHE A 176 -12.33 8.26 -5.70
C PHE A 176 -11.29 8.63 -4.64
N VAL A 177 -10.56 9.72 -4.84
CA VAL A 177 -9.45 10.13 -3.94
C VAL A 177 -9.80 11.33 -3.06
N TYR A 178 -11.03 11.84 -3.13
CA TYR A 178 -11.51 12.88 -2.23
C TYR A 178 -11.67 12.31 -0.82
N ALA A 179 -11.23 13.08 0.18
CA ALA A 179 -11.09 12.60 1.56
C ALA A 179 -12.44 12.18 2.19
N ASP A 180 -13.54 12.79 1.73
CA ASP A 180 -14.92 12.56 2.13
C ASP A 180 -15.70 11.68 1.13
N SER A 181 -15.01 11.06 0.18
CA SER A 181 -15.67 10.19 -0.79
C SER A 181 -16.14 8.88 -0.16
N GLU A 182 -17.29 8.39 -0.60
CA GLU A 182 -17.79 7.06 -0.24
C GLU A 182 -16.76 5.96 -0.54
N ARG A 183 -15.96 6.15 -1.59
CA ARG A 183 -14.88 5.23 -1.96
C ARG A 183 -13.81 5.14 -0.88
N ILE A 184 -13.32 6.26 -0.35
CA ILE A 184 -12.29 6.26 0.71
C ILE A 184 -12.85 5.66 2.00
N GLU A 185 -14.08 6.00 2.40
CA GLU A 185 -14.72 5.39 3.57
C GLU A 185 -14.85 3.87 3.40
N MET A 186 -15.20 3.41 2.19
CA MET A 186 -15.24 2.00 1.88
C MET A 186 -13.86 1.34 2.06
N MET A 187 -12.76 1.98 1.62
CA MET A 187 -11.40 1.43 1.76
C MET A 187 -10.94 1.30 3.22
N LYS A 188 -11.51 2.05 4.17
CA LYS A 188 -11.20 1.86 5.61
C LYS A 188 -11.69 0.52 6.14
N GLU A 189 -12.68 -0.09 5.48
CA GLU A 189 -13.20 -1.41 5.82
C GLU A 189 -12.50 -2.53 5.06
N LEU A 190 -11.50 -2.21 4.24
CA LEU A 190 -10.79 -3.21 3.44
C LEU A 190 -9.93 -4.10 4.35
N PRO A 191 -10.06 -5.44 4.26
CA PRO A 191 -9.17 -6.37 4.94
C PRO A 191 -7.70 -6.12 4.61
N MET A 192 -6.81 -6.28 5.59
CA MET A 192 -5.40 -5.92 5.44
C MET A 192 -4.64 -6.80 4.46
N ASP A 193 -5.03 -8.06 4.28
CA ASP A 193 -4.45 -8.94 3.26
C ASP A 193 -4.67 -8.38 1.84
N ILE A 194 -5.88 -7.90 1.55
CA ILE A 194 -6.21 -7.24 0.27
C ILE A 194 -5.49 -5.90 0.15
N ALA A 195 -5.51 -5.09 1.21
CA ALA A 195 -4.86 -3.77 1.21
C ALA A 195 -3.34 -3.89 0.95
N LEU A 196 -2.67 -4.84 1.60
CA LEU A 196 -1.25 -5.09 1.39
C LEU A 196 -0.99 -5.66 -0.01
N ALA A 197 -1.86 -6.51 -0.54
CA ALA A 197 -1.74 -7.00 -1.92
C ALA A 197 -1.74 -5.85 -2.93
N VAL A 198 -2.54 -4.80 -2.72
CA VAL A 198 -2.48 -3.56 -3.52
C VAL A 198 -1.09 -2.91 -3.37
N GLY A 199 -0.58 -2.78 -2.15
CA GLY A 199 0.77 -2.26 -1.90
C GLY A 199 1.86 -3.03 -2.66
N PHE A 200 1.89 -4.36 -2.54
CA PHE A 200 2.84 -5.24 -3.22
C PHE A 200 2.72 -5.17 -4.75
N PHE A 201 1.50 -5.19 -5.26
CA PHE A 201 1.22 -5.07 -6.69
C PHE A 201 1.83 -3.81 -7.26
N LEU A 202 1.73 -2.70 -6.52
CA LEU A 202 2.28 -1.42 -6.94
C LEU A 202 3.80 -1.40 -6.84
N THR A 203 4.41 -1.91 -5.77
CA THR A 203 5.87 -2.07 -5.68
C THR A 203 6.42 -2.91 -6.84
N ALA A 204 5.76 -4.01 -7.19
CA ALA A 204 6.13 -4.85 -8.34
C ALA A 204 5.96 -4.11 -9.68
N SER A 205 4.85 -3.39 -9.85
CA SER A 205 4.56 -2.62 -11.06
C SER A 205 5.52 -1.44 -11.26
N ILE A 206 5.92 -0.75 -10.19
CA ILE A 206 6.95 0.31 -10.23
C ILE A 206 8.28 -0.24 -10.73
N ASN A 207 8.71 -1.39 -10.20
CA ASN A 207 9.99 -1.98 -10.59
C ASN A 207 10.05 -2.30 -12.09
N ILE A 208 8.92 -2.67 -12.68
CA ILE A 208 8.78 -2.89 -14.12
C ILE A 208 8.79 -1.53 -14.85
N TYR A 209 8.05 -0.54 -14.35
CA TYR A 209 7.95 0.77 -14.98
C TYR A 209 9.26 1.56 -14.97
N ILE A 210 9.96 1.65 -13.84
CA ILE A 210 11.27 2.32 -13.73
C ILE A 210 12.27 1.69 -14.70
N LYS A 211 12.29 0.35 -14.79
CA LYS A 211 13.15 -0.35 -15.75
C LYS A 211 12.79 0.02 -17.19
N HIS A 212 11.51 0.08 -17.55
CA HIS A 212 11.07 0.42 -18.90
C HIS A 212 11.32 1.90 -19.27
N PHE A 213 11.12 2.82 -18.32
CA PHE A 213 11.35 4.25 -18.51
C PHE A 213 12.84 4.58 -18.66
N LEU A 214 13.71 3.97 -17.84
CA LEU A 214 15.17 4.14 -17.94
C LEU A 214 15.79 3.44 -19.16
N SER A 215 15.09 2.44 -19.71
CA SER A 215 15.55 1.68 -20.88
C SER A 215 15.03 2.21 -22.21
N SER A 216 14.32 3.33 -22.23
CA SER A 216 13.87 3.96 -23.48
C SER A 216 15.06 4.64 -24.16
N PRO A 217 15.56 4.15 -25.31
CA PRO A 217 16.59 4.87 -26.04
C PRO A 217 16.03 6.22 -26.51
N PRO A 218 16.84 7.29 -26.57
CA PRO A 218 16.39 8.55 -27.15
C PRO A 218 15.90 8.25 -28.57
N ALA A 219 14.67 8.70 -28.88
CA ALA A 219 14.09 8.56 -30.20
C ALA A 219 15.08 9.05 -31.25
N GLU A 220 15.57 8.13 -32.09
CA GLU A 220 16.30 8.51 -33.29
C GLU A 220 15.40 9.44 -34.10
N GLN A 221 15.82 10.70 -34.18
CA GLN A 221 15.23 11.68 -35.06
C GLN A 221 15.37 11.13 -36.48
N LYS A 222 14.30 10.55 -37.02
CA LYS A 222 14.19 10.33 -38.45
C LYS A 222 14.10 11.70 -39.10
N GLU A 223 15.20 12.11 -39.73
CA GLU A 223 15.22 13.25 -40.64
C GLU A 223 14.04 13.13 -41.63
N GLU A 224 13.35 14.25 -41.79
CA GLU A 224 12.23 14.44 -42.68
C GLU A 224 12.64 14.18 -44.13
N GLU A 225 12.26 13.02 -44.69
CA GLU A 225 12.07 12.92 -46.13
C GLU A 225 10.69 13.50 -46.49
N GLY A 226 10.71 14.73 -46.98
CA GLY A 226 9.64 15.25 -47.80
C GLY A 226 10.02 16.56 -48.47
N ILE A 227 9.62 16.89 -49.70
CA ILE A 227 8.81 16.28 -50.77
C ILE A 227 9.17 17.14 -52.01
N GLN A 228 9.32 16.56 -53.21
CA GLN A 228 8.73 17.18 -54.41
C GLN A 228 8.14 16.11 -55.34
N LEU A 229 6.83 16.24 -55.55
CA LEU A 229 5.97 15.43 -56.41
C LEU A 229 6.01 15.93 -57.87
N SER A 230 6.05 14.96 -58.79
CA SER A 230 5.29 14.88 -60.06
C SER A 230 5.59 15.86 -61.21
N THR A 231 5.94 15.34 -62.41
CA THR A 231 4.96 15.08 -63.50
C THR A 231 5.60 14.53 -64.79
N LEU A 232 4.95 13.49 -65.33
CA LEU A 232 4.62 13.20 -66.75
C LEU A 232 5.69 12.89 -67.82
N ASN A 233 5.51 11.70 -68.42
CA ASN A 233 6.01 11.23 -69.71
C ASN A 233 5.66 12.18 -70.88
N ALA A 234 6.59 12.35 -71.81
CA ALA A 234 6.39 12.15 -73.26
C ALA A 234 7.73 12.36 -73.97
N GLY A 235 8.17 11.37 -74.76
CA GLY A 235 9.26 11.55 -75.71
C GLY A 235 8.78 12.31 -76.93
N ASP A 236 9.66 13.08 -77.56
CA ASP A 236 9.81 13.17 -79.01
C ASP A 236 10.99 14.08 -79.41
N GLY A 237 11.77 13.62 -80.39
CA GLY A 237 12.20 14.46 -81.51
C GLY A 237 13.42 15.40 -81.38
N LEU A 238 14.57 14.91 -81.87
CA LEU A 238 15.35 15.43 -83.02
C LEU A 238 15.70 16.96 -83.14
N ILE A 239 17.01 17.16 -83.34
CA ILE A 239 17.70 18.10 -84.25
C ILE A 239 17.57 19.61 -83.98
N SER A 240 18.70 20.24 -83.64
CA SER A 240 19.48 21.17 -84.50
C SER A 240 20.80 21.54 -83.83
#